data_AF-A0AAV2BDW7-F1
#
_entry.id   AF-A0AAV2BDW7-F1
#
_cell.length_a   1.000
_cell.length_b   1.000
_cell.length_c   1.000
_cell.angle_alpha   90.00
_cell.angle_beta   90.00
_cell.angle_gamma   90.00
#
_symmetry.space_group_name_H-M   'P 1'
#
loop_
_entity.id
_entity.type
_entity.pdbx_description
1 polymer ?
#
loop_
_entity_poly.entity_id
_entity_poly.type
_entity_poly.pdbx_seq_one_letter_code
_entity_poly.pdbx_strand_id
1 'polypeptide(L)'
;MKSAPMPTIARPATCEPEEQVVELERPGNGALYLWPPCVRVRRCGGCCTSKMLTCSPIATSLYNVTVLQVLYNPQKPDSFENQGTNVFSLEQHDRCSCKCKQNASSCSSRQRFREDECRCACINQEESARCIGPKRIWDTSDCTCKCRKILDCSTGSFFNPLKCRCETGRRSMTVSSSNSNRRFLISN
;
A
#
# COMPACT_ATOMS: atom_id res chain seq x y z
N MET A 1 -4.43 20.04 -49.94
CA MET A 1 -4.20 19.84 -48.49
C MET A 1 -4.54 18.38 -48.18
N LYS A 2 -3.56 17.55 -47.80
CA LYS A 2 -3.82 16.16 -47.41
C LYS A 2 -4.26 16.15 -45.94
N SER A 3 -5.49 15.74 -45.67
CA SER A 3 -6.02 15.60 -44.31
C SER A 3 -5.22 14.55 -43.54
N ALA A 4 -4.75 14.90 -42.34
CA ALA A 4 -4.09 13.94 -41.46
C ALA A 4 -5.07 12.82 -41.05
N PRO A 5 -4.63 11.55 -40.99
CA PRO A 5 -5.47 10.46 -40.54
C PRO A 5 -5.85 10.65 -39.07
N MET A 6 -7.13 10.43 -38.76
CA MET A 6 -7.63 10.52 -37.39
C MET A 6 -6.94 9.48 -36.49
N PRO A 7 -6.55 9.85 -35.27
CA PRO A 7 -5.87 8.93 -34.36
C PRO A 7 -6.80 7.78 -33.94
N THR A 8 -6.31 6.55 -34.07
CA THR A 8 -6.98 5.36 -33.56
C THR A 8 -6.77 5.23 -32.05
N ILE A 9 -7.85 5.08 -31.29
CA ILE A 9 -7.80 4.88 -29.84
C ILE A 9 -7.27 3.48 -29.53
N ALA A 10 -6.29 3.38 -28.64
CA ALA A 10 -5.75 2.10 -28.19
C ALA A 10 -6.78 1.32 -27.34
N ARG A 11 -6.74 -0.01 -27.42
CA ARG A 11 -7.57 -0.87 -26.57
C ARG A 11 -6.98 -0.89 -25.15
N PRO A 12 -7.77 -0.70 -24.09
CA PRO A 12 -7.27 -0.78 -22.73
C PRO A 12 -6.94 -2.23 -22.35
N ALA A 13 -5.87 -2.42 -21.57
CA ALA A 13 -5.60 -3.69 -20.91
C ALA A 13 -6.60 -3.86 -19.76
N THR A 14 -7.59 -4.73 -19.93
CA THR A 14 -8.63 -4.99 -18.93
C THR A 14 -8.09 -5.82 -17.77
N CYS A 15 -8.69 -5.69 -16.57
CA CYS A 15 -8.28 -6.46 -15.40
C CYS A 15 -8.69 -7.94 -15.54
N GLU A 16 -7.75 -8.78 -15.96
CA GLU A 16 -7.97 -10.21 -16.22
C GLU A 16 -6.71 -11.04 -15.89
N PRO A 17 -6.83 -12.38 -15.77
CA PRO A 17 -5.66 -13.23 -15.60
C PRO A 17 -4.76 -13.23 -16.85
N GLU A 18 -3.47 -12.94 -16.65
CA GLU A 18 -2.43 -12.92 -17.67
C GLU A 18 -1.29 -13.87 -17.28
N GLU A 19 -0.61 -14.46 -18.27
CA GLU A 19 0.56 -15.31 -18.04
C GLU A 19 1.75 -14.46 -17.58
N GLN A 20 2.20 -14.69 -16.34
CA GLN A 20 3.36 -14.01 -15.76
C GLN A 20 4.46 -15.00 -15.43
N VAL A 21 5.71 -14.56 -15.58
CA VAL A 21 6.89 -15.37 -15.23
C VAL A 21 7.06 -15.36 -13.71
N VAL A 22 7.12 -16.54 -13.11
CA VAL A 22 7.37 -16.75 -11.69
C VAL A 22 8.68 -17.53 -11.56
N GLU A 23 9.66 -16.93 -10.88
CA GLU A 23 10.91 -17.61 -10.53
C GLU A 23 10.67 -18.62 -9.42
N LEU A 24 11.27 -19.80 -9.55
CA LEU A 24 11.17 -20.85 -8.55
C LEU A 24 12.27 -20.67 -7.50
N GLU A 25 11.92 -20.80 -6.23
CA GLU A 25 12.88 -20.72 -5.13
C GLU A 25 13.91 -21.84 -5.25
N ARG A 26 15.19 -21.47 -5.32
CA ARG A 26 16.28 -22.46 -5.36
C ARG A 26 16.45 -23.09 -3.99
N PRO A 27 16.67 -24.42 -3.92
CA PRO A 27 17.10 -25.05 -2.68
C PRO A 27 18.42 -24.44 -2.21
N GLY A 28 18.60 -24.30 -0.89
CA GLY A 28 19.75 -23.60 -0.29
C GLY A 28 21.13 -24.24 -0.54
N ASN A 29 21.17 -25.44 -1.12
CA ASN A 29 22.40 -26.11 -1.51
C ASN A 29 22.89 -25.55 -2.85
N GLY A 30 23.94 -24.72 -2.84
CA GLY A 30 24.42 -23.98 -4.03
C GLY A 30 24.85 -24.82 -5.25
N ALA A 31 25.00 -26.15 -5.10
CA ALA A 31 25.29 -27.06 -6.21
C ALA A 31 24.03 -27.61 -6.93
N LEU A 32 22.85 -27.45 -6.31
CA LEU A 32 21.57 -27.97 -6.81
C LEU A 32 20.84 -26.92 -7.63
N TYR A 33 20.56 -27.24 -8.88
CA TYR A 33 19.90 -26.35 -9.84
C TYR A 33 18.52 -26.90 -10.23
N LEU A 34 17.56 -26.00 -10.46
CA LEU A 34 16.20 -26.32 -10.89
C LEU A 34 16.02 -25.98 -12.36
N TRP A 35 15.54 -26.94 -13.16
CA TRP A 35 15.24 -26.74 -14.56
C TRP A 35 13.77 -27.06 -14.90
N PRO A 36 13.02 -26.12 -15.50
CA PRO A 36 13.40 -24.72 -15.74
C PRO A 36 13.51 -23.92 -14.42
N PRO A 37 14.25 -22.80 -14.39
CA PRO A 37 14.38 -21.96 -13.19
C PRO A 37 13.15 -21.08 -12.94
N CYS A 38 12.30 -20.89 -13.94
CA CYS A 38 11.06 -20.13 -13.86
C CYS A 38 9.97 -20.79 -14.70
N VAL A 39 8.71 -20.51 -14.35
CA VAL A 39 7.53 -21.03 -15.04
C VAL A 39 6.56 -19.89 -15.33
N ARG A 40 5.61 -20.13 -16.22
CA ARG A 40 4.48 -19.21 -16.45
C ARG A 40 3.30 -19.62 -15.58
N VAL A 41 2.71 -18.65 -14.89
CA VAL A 41 1.53 -18.83 -14.05
C VAL A 41 0.58 -17.67 -14.30
N ARG A 42 -0.73 -17.98 -14.37
CA ARG A 42 -1.76 -16.93 -14.48
C ARG A 42 -1.83 -16.10 -13.21
N ARG A 43 -1.66 -14.79 -13.37
CA ARG A 43 -1.73 -13.77 -12.33
C ARG A 43 -2.58 -12.61 -12.83
N CYS A 44 -3.18 -11.86 -11.91
CA CYS A 44 -4.05 -10.75 -12.29
C CYS A 44 -3.20 -9.60 -12.84
N GLY A 45 -3.48 -9.22 -14.08
CA GLY A 45 -2.81 -8.15 -14.81
C GLY A 45 -3.80 -7.10 -15.31
N GLY A 46 -3.31 -6.17 -16.12
CA GLY A 46 -4.12 -5.09 -16.68
C GLY A 46 -4.34 -3.88 -15.77
N CYS A 47 -5.21 -2.97 -16.23
CA CYS A 47 -5.43 -1.65 -15.66
C CYS A 47 -6.87 -1.47 -15.17
N CYS A 48 -7.03 -0.71 -14.09
CA CYS A 48 -8.32 -0.26 -13.57
C CYS A 48 -8.54 1.22 -13.92
N THR A 49 -9.80 1.66 -13.88
CA THR A 49 -10.21 3.03 -14.26
C THR A 49 -9.65 4.13 -13.35
N SER A 50 -9.35 3.80 -12.09
CA SER A 50 -8.84 4.74 -11.09
C SER A 50 -7.55 4.22 -10.47
N LYS A 51 -6.64 5.15 -10.13
CA LYS A 51 -5.39 4.84 -9.40
C LYS A 51 -5.63 4.32 -7.98
N MET A 52 -6.82 4.49 -7.42
CA MET A 52 -7.20 3.96 -6.10
C MET A 52 -7.59 2.48 -6.15
N LEU A 53 -7.81 1.94 -7.35
CA LEU A 53 -8.10 0.55 -7.59
C LEU A 53 -6.83 -0.22 -7.96
N THR A 54 -6.84 -1.52 -7.69
CA THR A 54 -5.83 -2.47 -8.11
C THR A 54 -6.51 -3.71 -8.67
N CYS A 55 -5.92 -4.31 -9.70
CA CYS A 55 -6.41 -5.58 -10.21
C CYS A 55 -5.99 -6.69 -9.23
N SER A 56 -6.96 -7.44 -8.72
CA SER A 56 -6.71 -8.43 -7.67
C SER A 56 -7.55 -9.69 -7.88
N PRO A 57 -7.05 -10.85 -7.41
CA PRO A 57 -7.78 -12.10 -7.56
C PRO A 57 -9.10 -12.09 -6.77
N ILE A 58 -10.12 -12.71 -7.37
CA ILE A 58 -11.39 -13.05 -6.74
C ILE A 58 -11.63 -14.56 -6.69
N ALA A 59 -10.82 -15.34 -7.41
CA ALA A 59 -10.77 -16.78 -7.34
C ALA A 59 -9.36 -17.24 -7.65
N THR A 60 -8.86 -18.20 -6.86
CA THR A 60 -7.52 -18.77 -6.99
C THR A 60 -7.57 -20.28 -6.90
N SER A 61 -6.59 -20.93 -7.49
CA SER A 61 -6.37 -22.37 -7.44
C SER A 61 -4.88 -22.68 -7.23
N LEU A 62 -4.60 -23.90 -6.82
CA LEU A 62 -3.24 -24.42 -6.75
C LEU A 62 -2.85 -25.01 -8.10
N TYR A 63 -1.72 -24.55 -8.62
CA TYR A 63 -1.12 -25.05 -9.85
C TYR A 63 0.19 -25.76 -9.52
N ASN A 64 0.20 -27.08 -9.70
CA ASN A 64 1.37 -27.90 -9.41
C ASN A 64 2.27 -27.98 -10.64
N VAL A 65 3.52 -27.55 -10.50
CA VAL A 65 4.54 -27.64 -11.54
C VAL A 65 5.65 -28.58 -11.11
N THR A 66 6.02 -29.49 -12.00
CA THR A 66 7.14 -30.42 -11.78
C THR A 66 8.37 -29.89 -12.50
N VAL A 67 9.49 -29.78 -11.77
CA VAL A 67 10.78 -29.35 -12.33
C VAL A 67 11.86 -30.38 -12.05
N LEU A 68 12.89 -30.39 -12.89
CA LEU A 68 14.05 -31.26 -12.71
C LEU A 68 15.01 -30.65 -11.68
N GLN A 69 15.51 -31.51 -10.81
CA GLN A 69 16.65 -31.20 -9.95
C GLN A 69 17.90 -31.73 -10.62
N VAL A 70 18.86 -30.86 -10.89
CA VAL A 70 20.15 -31.24 -11.49
C VAL A 70 21.31 -30.75 -10.64
N LEU A 71 22.30 -31.60 -10.44
CA LEU A 71 23.53 -31.26 -9.73
C LEU A 71 24.60 -30.87 -10.74
N TYR A 72 25.27 -29.75 -10.49
CA TYR A 72 26.49 -29.42 -11.24
C TYR A 72 27.65 -30.26 -10.72
N ASN A 73 28.29 -31.02 -11.62
CA ASN A 73 29.51 -31.76 -11.30
C ASN A 73 30.75 -30.98 -11.84
N PRO A 74 31.59 -30.40 -10.96
CA PRO A 74 32.77 -29.65 -11.38
C PRO A 74 33.78 -30.49 -12.18
N GLN A 75 33.76 -31.81 -12.03
CA GLN A 75 34.67 -32.74 -12.71
C GLN A 75 34.21 -33.06 -14.14
N LYS A 76 32.94 -32.77 -14.46
CA LYS A 76 32.34 -32.99 -15.78
C LYS A 76 31.49 -31.75 -16.15
N PRO A 77 32.12 -30.64 -16.56
CA PRO A 77 31.44 -29.36 -16.77
C PRO A 77 30.34 -29.39 -17.83
N ASP A 78 30.40 -30.35 -18.76
CA ASP A 78 29.38 -30.55 -19.81
C ASP A 78 28.22 -31.46 -19.41
N SER A 79 28.22 -32.02 -18.19
CA SER A 79 27.18 -32.94 -17.73
C SER A 79 26.47 -32.45 -16.47
N PHE A 80 25.14 -32.41 -16.54
CA PHE A 80 24.27 -32.24 -15.40
C PHE A 80 23.82 -33.61 -14.90
N GLU A 81 24.03 -33.90 -13.62
CA GLU A 81 23.54 -35.14 -13.03
C GLU A 81 22.09 -34.96 -12.60
N ASN A 82 21.18 -35.77 -13.14
CA ASN A 82 19.78 -35.77 -12.76
C ASN A 82 19.61 -36.32 -11.34
N GLN A 83 19.14 -35.47 -10.42
CA GLN A 83 18.87 -35.81 -9.01
C GLN A 83 17.40 -36.15 -8.76
N GLY A 84 16.55 -36.07 -9.78
CA GLY A 84 15.13 -36.35 -9.70
C GLY A 84 14.26 -35.14 -10.05
N THR A 85 13.08 -35.08 -9.43
CA THR A 85 12.09 -34.02 -9.68
C THR A 85 11.66 -33.37 -8.38
N ASN A 86 11.27 -32.10 -8.47
CA ASN A 86 10.60 -31.37 -7.40
C ASN A 86 9.24 -30.90 -7.87
N VAL A 87 8.26 -30.85 -6.97
CA VAL A 87 6.93 -30.30 -7.26
C VAL A 87 6.75 -29.01 -6.48
N PHE A 88 6.46 -27.92 -7.19
CA PHE A 88 6.05 -26.65 -6.60
C PHE A 88 4.55 -26.49 -6.73
N SER A 89 3.87 -26.16 -5.62
CA SER A 89 2.47 -25.75 -5.62
C SER A 89 2.40 -24.23 -5.63
N LEU A 90 2.07 -23.66 -6.77
CA LEU A 90 2.01 -22.21 -6.97
C LEU A 90 0.57 -21.72 -6.95
N GLU A 91 0.35 -20.52 -6.39
CA GLU A 91 -0.96 -19.85 -6.49
C GLU A 91 -1.19 -19.34 -7.92
N GLN A 92 -2.31 -19.75 -8.51
CA GLN A 92 -2.79 -19.30 -9.80
C GLN A 92 -4.09 -18.50 -9.63
N HIS A 93 -4.21 -17.39 -10.35
CA HIS A 93 -5.41 -16.56 -10.36
C HIS A 93 -6.34 -16.99 -11.49
N ASP A 94 -7.57 -17.40 -11.16
CA ASP A 94 -8.54 -17.88 -12.15
C ASP A 94 -9.52 -16.80 -12.59
N ARG A 95 -9.80 -15.83 -11.71
CA ARG A 95 -10.64 -14.66 -11.99
C ARG A 95 -10.12 -13.43 -11.27
N CYS A 96 -10.24 -12.28 -11.91
CA CYS A 96 -9.75 -10.99 -11.41
C CYS A 96 -10.86 -9.95 -11.38
N SER A 97 -10.71 -8.96 -10.50
CA SER A 97 -11.56 -7.77 -10.48
C SER A 97 -10.79 -6.58 -9.94
N CYS A 98 -11.18 -5.37 -10.35
CA CYS A 98 -10.69 -4.15 -9.73
C CYS A 98 -11.26 -4.01 -8.30
N LYS A 99 -10.36 -3.96 -7.31
CA LYS A 99 -10.70 -3.72 -5.90
C LYS A 99 -9.98 -2.48 -5.39
N CYS A 100 -10.51 -1.87 -4.33
CA CYS A 100 -9.81 -0.78 -3.65
C CYS A 100 -8.45 -1.26 -3.13
N LYS A 101 -7.40 -0.44 -3.32
CA LYS A 101 -6.05 -0.73 -2.81
C LYS A 101 -6.00 -0.80 -1.28
N GLN A 102 -6.80 0.03 -0.64
CA GLN A 102 -7.00 0.06 0.80
C GLN A 102 -8.37 -0.49 1.15
N ASN A 103 -8.52 -0.94 2.40
CA ASN A 103 -9.76 -1.47 2.92
C ASN A 103 -10.11 -0.81 4.26
N ALA A 104 -11.20 -1.25 4.89
CA ALA A 104 -11.65 -0.68 6.15
C ALA A 104 -10.64 -0.80 7.30
N SER A 105 -9.83 -1.86 7.33
CA SER A 105 -8.78 -2.03 8.35
C SER A 105 -7.60 -1.07 8.18
N SER A 106 -7.45 -0.46 7.01
CA SER A 106 -6.44 0.57 6.75
C SER A 106 -6.81 1.94 7.35
N CYS A 107 -8.05 2.12 7.80
CA CYS A 107 -8.52 3.39 8.35
C CYS A 107 -8.19 3.52 9.84
N SER A 108 -7.91 4.74 10.29
CA SER A 108 -7.76 5.03 11.72
C SER A 108 -9.12 5.02 12.44
N SER A 109 -9.11 4.99 13.77
CA SER A 109 -10.34 4.97 14.59
C SER A 109 -11.24 6.21 14.40
N ARG A 110 -10.71 7.30 13.84
CA ARG A 110 -11.45 8.55 13.54
C ARG A 110 -11.95 8.62 12.09
N GLN A 111 -11.72 7.57 11.32
CA GLN A 111 -12.06 7.50 9.91
C GLN A 111 -13.06 6.37 9.65
N ARG A 112 -13.82 6.53 8.57
CA ARG A 112 -14.69 5.52 7.99
C ARG A 112 -14.22 5.25 6.56
N PHE A 113 -14.19 3.99 6.18
CA PHE A 113 -13.96 3.62 4.78
C PHE A 113 -15.18 3.96 3.92
N ARG A 114 -14.93 4.62 2.80
CA ARG A 114 -15.91 4.91 1.75
C ARG A 114 -15.56 4.04 0.54
N GLU A 115 -16.35 3.00 0.32
CA GLU A 115 -16.10 2.00 -0.73
C GLU A 115 -16.23 2.59 -2.14
N ASP A 116 -17.18 3.49 -2.32
CA ASP A 116 -17.45 4.23 -3.55
C ASP A 116 -16.28 5.12 -3.99
N GLU A 117 -15.51 5.63 -3.02
CA GLU A 117 -14.34 6.48 -3.27
C GLU A 117 -13.01 5.72 -3.08
N CYS A 118 -13.06 4.46 -2.64
CA CYS A 118 -11.91 3.65 -2.23
C CYS A 118 -10.94 4.38 -1.27
N ARG A 119 -11.46 5.19 -0.32
CA ARG A 119 -10.63 5.96 0.62
C ARG A 119 -11.19 6.00 2.03
N CYS A 120 -10.32 6.31 2.99
CA CYS A 120 -10.73 6.62 4.35
C CYS A 120 -11.16 8.09 4.43
N ALA A 121 -12.38 8.33 4.88
CA ALA A 121 -12.92 9.66 5.10
C ALA A 121 -13.11 9.90 6.60
N CYS A 122 -12.77 11.10 7.06
CA CYS A 122 -12.96 11.49 8.46
C CYS A 122 -14.45 11.49 8.85
N ILE A 123 -14.74 10.99 10.05
CA ILE A 123 -16.12 10.90 10.58
C ILE A 123 -16.64 12.28 11.00
N ASN A 124 -15.77 13.15 11.53
CA ASN A 124 -16.07 14.51 12.00
C ASN A 124 -16.14 15.53 10.84
N GLN A 125 -17.05 15.29 9.89
CA GLN A 125 -17.20 16.14 8.70
C GLN A 125 -17.54 17.60 9.05
N GLU A 126 -18.34 17.86 10.08
CA GLU A 126 -18.66 19.22 10.52
C GLU A 126 -17.43 20.00 11.04
N GLU A 127 -16.49 19.32 11.69
CA GLU A 127 -15.24 19.94 12.13
C GLU A 127 -14.36 20.27 10.92
N SER A 128 -14.29 19.34 9.96
CA SER A 128 -13.58 19.57 8.70
C SER A 128 -14.16 20.76 7.93
N ALA A 129 -15.49 20.89 7.91
CA ALA A 129 -16.20 21.98 7.27
C ALA A 129 -15.94 23.33 7.97
N ARG A 130 -15.66 23.35 9.28
CA ARG A 130 -15.27 24.56 10.01
C ARG A 130 -13.79 24.89 9.91
N CYS A 131 -12.95 23.99 9.38
CA CYS A 131 -11.52 24.20 9.19
C CYS A 131 -11.23 25.09 7.97
N ILE A 132 -11.77 26.31 7.97
CA ILE A 132 -11.68 27.25 6.86
C ILE A 132 -10.65 28.33 7.19
N GLY A 133 -9.85 28.71 6.19
CA GLY A 133 -8.98 29.88 6.25
C GLY A 133 -7.60 29.67 5.63
N PRO A 134 -6.89 30.76 5.29
CA PRO A 134 -5.62 30.68 4.55
C PRO A 134 -4.48 30.08 5.38
N LYS A 135 -4.58 30.10 6.72
CA LYS A 135 -3.58 29.56 7.64
C LYS A 135 -3.92 28.17 8.17
N ARG A 136 -5.05 27.61 7.77
CA ARG A 136 -5.54 26.29 8.23
C ARG A 136 -5.39 25.24 7.15
N ILE A 137 -5.20 24.00 7.58
CA ILE A 137 -5.24 22.81 6.74
C ILE A 137 -5.90 21.68 7.51
N TRP A 138 -6.83 21.00 6.85
CA TRP A 138 -7.42 19.79 7.39
C TRP A 138 -6.47 18.61 7.14
N ASP A 139 -5.99 18.00 8.21
CA ASP A 139 -5.20 16.78 8.12
C ASP A 139 -6.14 15.58 8.05
N THR A 140 -6.17 14.90 6.90
CA THR A 140 -7.06 13.77 6.67
C THR A 140 -6.62 12.50 7.40
N SER A 141 -5.36 12.38 7.81
CA SER A 141 -4.86 11.20 8.53
C SER A 141 -5.27 11.23 10.00
N ASP A 142 -5.11 12.39 10.62
CA ASP A 142 -5.48 12.64 12.01
C ASP A 142 -6.92 13.12 12.19
N CYS A 143 -7.60 13.54 11.12
CA CYS A 143 -8.93 14.14 11.17
C CYS A 143 -9.00 15.35 12.11
N THR A 144 -8.02 16.25 12.00
CA THR A 144 -7.92 17.46 12.83
C THR A 144 -7.56 18.69 12.00
N CYS A 145 -8.01 19.85 12.45
CA CYS A 145 -7.67 21.14 11.84
C CYS A 145 -6.33 21.67 12.36
N LYS A 146 -5.30 21.65 11.51
CA LYS A 146 -3.94 22.10 11.85
C LYS A 146 -3.62 23.46 11.23
N CYS A 147 -2.57 24.10 11.74
CA CYS A 147 -1.99 25.28 11.11
C CYS A 147 -1.07 24.86 9.97
N ARG A 148 -1.15 25.55 8.82
CA ARG A 148 -0.27 25.28 7.66
C ARG A 148 1.21 25.45 7.97
N LYS A 149 1.52 26.40 8.84
CA LYS A 149 2.86 26.68 9.33
C LYS A 149 2.79 26.84 10.84
N ILE A 150 3.70 26.17 11.53
CA ILE A 150 4.03 26.45 12.92
C ILE A 150 5.07 27.58 12.88
N LEU A 151 4.89 28.61 13.69
CA LEU A 151 5.76 29.79 13.70
C LEU A 151 6.67 29.75 14.92
N ASP A 152 7.96 30.01 14.71
CA ASP A 152 8.90 30.26 15.80
C ASP A 152 8.72 31.71 16.27
N CYS A 153 8.12 31.83 17.45
CA CYS A 153 7.74 33.12 18.00
C CYS A 153 8.93 33.81 18.71
N SER A 154 8.98 35.13 18.64
CA SER A 154 10.02 35.93 19.27
C SER A 154 9.92 35.92 20.81
N THR A 155 11.00 36.33 21.49
CA THR A 155 11.14 36.32 22.95
C THR A 155 9.92 36.97 23.64
N GLY A 156 9.29 36.22 24.56
CA GLY A 156 8.10 36.68 25.30
C GLY A 156 6.76 36.40 24.63
N SER A 157 6.75 35.76 23.45
CA SER A 157 5.53 35.31 22.76
C SER A 157 5.50 33.80 22.57
N PHE A 158 4.30 33.22 22.43
CA PHE A 158 4.10 31.80 22.22
C PHE A 158 3.16 31.54 21.05
N PHE A 159 3.35 30.42 20.35
CA PHE A 159 2.50 30.04 19.23
C PHE A 159 1.14 29.55 19.74
N ASN A 160 0.06 30.17 19.28
CA ASN A 160 -1.30 29.71 19.57
C ASN A 160 -1.81 28.80 18.43
N PRO A 161 -1.90 27.47 18.63
CA PRO A 161 -2.38 26.54 17.60
C PRO A 161 -3.87 26.71 17.27
N LEU A 162 -4.66 27.34 18.16
CA LEU A 162 -6.06 27.67 17.91
C LEU A 162 -6.25 28.94 17.10
N LYS A 163 -5.21 29.75 16.85
CA LYS A 163 -5.30 30.95 16.00
C LYS A 163 -4.24 31.01 14.91
N CYS A 164 -3.30 30.07 14.88
CA CYS A 164 -2.18 30.02 13.94
C CYS A 164 -1.38 31.34 13.88
N ARG A 165 -1.09 31.91 15.06
CA ARG A 165 -0.31 33.13 15.22
C ARG A 165 0.42 33.13 16.56
N CYS A 166 1.50 33.90 16.65
CA CYS A 166 2.16 34.19 17.92
C CYS A 166 1.31 35.18 18.73
N GLU A 167 1.13 34.89 20.02
CA GLU A 167 0.45 35.79 20.96
C GLU A 167 1.39 36.10 22.13
N THR A 168 1.31 37.33 22.64
CA THR A 168 2.01 37.78 23.84
C THR A 168 1.11 37.55 25.06
N GLY A 169 1.61 36.85 26.08
CA GLY A 169 0.82 36.58 27.30
C GLY A 169 1.44 35.52 28.21
N ARG A 170 0.96 35.44 29.46
CA ARG A 170 1.29 34.33 30.38
C ARG A 170 0.55 33.07 29.91
N ARG A 171 1.24 31.93 29.81
CA ARG A 171 0.63 30.62 29.49
C ARG A 171 -0.59 30.37 30.39
N SER A 172 -1.79 30.41 29.84
CA SER A 172 -2.98 29.91 30.54
C SER A 172 -3.08 28.41 30.27
N MET A 173 -2.61 27.60 31.23
CA MET A 173 -2.88 26.17 31.25
C MET A 173 -4.32 25.95 31.70
N THR A 174 -5.26 26.02 30.78
CA THR A 174 -6.58 25.39 30.97
C THR A 174 -6.53 24.03 30.29
N VAL A 175 -5.85 23.09 30.96
CA VAL A 175 -6.08 21.67 30.74
C VAL A 175 -7.42 21.39 31.39
N SER A 176 -8.46 21.20 30.59
CA SER A 176 -9.73 20.65 31.05
C SER A 176 -9.48 19.24 31.58
N SER A 177 -9.27 19.14 32.91
CA SER A 177 -9.07 17.89 33.63
C SER A 177 -10.35 17.07 33.57
N SER A 178 -10.46 16.23 32.54
CA SER A 178 -11.32 15.04 32.58
C SER A 178 -10.49 13.89 33.13
N ASN A 179 -10.85 13.52 34.34
CA ASN A 179 -10.30 12.52 35.24
C ASN A 179 -9.98 11.16 34.57
N SER A 180 -8.80 10.58 34.84
CA SER A 180 -8.62 9.17 35.27
C SER A 180 -7.15 8.73 35.34
N ASN A 181 -6.69 8.55 36.58
CA ASN A 181 -5.73 7.53 37.05
C ASN A 181 -4.54 7.11 36.17
N ARG A 182 -3.33 7.46 36.62
CA ARG A 182 -2.23 6.47 36.70
C ARG A 182 -1.20 6.80 37.78
N ARG A 183 -0.99 5.79 38.63
CA ARG A 183 -0.03 5.73 39.73
C ARG A 183 1.41 5.94 39.22
N PHE A 184 2.17 6.74 39.95
CA PHE A 184 3.63 6.74 39.88
C PHE A 184 4.18 5.47 40.52
N LEU A 185 5.02 4.74 39.80
CA LEU A 185 6.02 3.86 40.37
C LEU A 185 7.38 4.54 40.17
N ILE A 186 7.99 4.92 41.29
CA ILE A 186 9.40 5.31 41.38
C ILE A 186 10.19 4.01 41.47
N SER A 187 11.27 3.87 40.71
CA SER A 187 12.32 2.89 41.00
C SER A 187 13.66 3.49 40.62
N ASN A 188 14.44 3.73 41.69
CA ASN A 188 15.88 3.95 41.87
C ASN A 188 16.70 4.58 40.73
#